data_AF-A0A3P6EY58-F1
#
_entry.id   AF-A0A3P6EY58-F1
#
_cell.length_a   1.000
_cell.length_b   1.000
_cell.length_c   1.000
_cell.angle_alpha   90.00
_cell.angle_beta   90.00
_cell.angle_gamma   90.00
#
_symmetry.space_group_name_H-M   'P 1'
#
loop_
_entity.id
_entity.type
_entity.pdbx_description
1 polymer ?
#
loop_
_entity_poly.entity_id
_entity_poly.type
_entity_poly.pdbx_seq_one_letter_code
_entity_poly.pdbx_strand_id
1 'polypeptide(L)'
;MTAGENPFASNTSSLQSQLKEKDKELLAAKAEIEALRTNEELKNRAFEELTENVRKWEERLGQKVHCVMEEQEVEMKKLEEEKEDALAAQEAAEEALRRVYTHEHEDDSLPLESVIAPLEAQIKFQKHQISALQEDKKALERLTKSKESALLEAERILKSALERALIVEEVQNHNFELRRQIEIFQEEYKFLEKINRQKVLEIEKLSQTIGELEEAILAGGTAANAVRDYRRQISQLNAKKRTLERELARVKVSASRVALAVANEWKDENDRVMPVKQWLEERRLLHGEMQKLKDKLGVSERTAKAESQLKERLKLRLKTIEDGLKSSPNTFSISTTTTKTEKSGKILGFLTSGGGGGSKKRSSSQPRGSVTGRIHALNQPTNRAAETDGKENSKISANGLSDQDAKGEDMVSGFLYDRLQKEVIALRKVCESKEGTINAKNEEIKMLLKKVDALTKAIEVETKKAKREAAAREKENTLALLNEEPKQCRKANLPRSRVHNSR
;
A
#
# COMPACT_ATOMS: atom_id res chain seq x y z
N MET A 1 -6.08 -12.57 39.57
CA MET A 1 -7.31 -13.20 39.05
C MET A 1 -7.76 -12.37 37.86
N THR A 2 -7.58 -12.89 36.64
CA THR A 2 -7.99 -12.21 35.40
C THR A 2 -9.44 -12.55 35.09
N ALA A 3 -10.28 -11.53 34.86
CA ALA A 3 -11.65 -11.75 34.44
C ALA A 3 -11.64 -12.30 33.00
N GLY A 4 -12.29 -13.45 32.80
CA GLY A 4 -12.46 -14.02 31.46
C GLY A 4 -13.43 -13.18 30.65
N GLU A 5 -12.97 -12.59 29.53
CA GLU A 5 -13.83 -11.90 28.59
C GLU A 5 -14.90 -12.87 28.06
N ASN A 6 -16.16 -12.51 28.28
CA ASN A 6 -17.28 -13.40 28.04
C ASN A 6 -17.66 -13.35 26.54
N PRO A 7 -17.45 -14.43 25.74
CA PRO A 7 -17.62 -14.36 24.28
C PRO A 7 -19.06 -14.04 23.86
N PHE A 8 -20.04 -14.33 24.72
CA PHE A 8 -21.43 -13.93 24.51
C PHE A 8 -21.62 -12.40 24.46
N ALA A 9 -20.76 -11.60 25.11
CA ALA A 9 -20.88 -10.14 25.16
C ALA A 9 -20.63 -9.46 23.81
N SER A 10 -19.77 -10.01 22.96
CA SER A 10 -19.55 -9.49 21.60
C SER A 10 -20.78 -9.77 20.71
N ASN A 11 -21.30 -10.99 20.78
CA ASN A 11 -22.50 -11.38 20.02
C ASN A 11 -23.75 -10.62 20.49
N THR A 12 -23.95 -10.39 21.79
CA THR A 12 -25.05 -9.54 22.28
C THR A 12 -24.87 -8.08 21.88
N SER A 13 -23.64 -7.55 21.86
CA SER A 13 -23.37 -6.19 21.35
C SER A 13 -23.67 -6.03 19.86
N SER A 14 -23.32 -7.04 19.04
CA SER A 14 -23.66 -7.09 17.61
C SER A 14 -25.17 -7.15 17.38
N LEU A 15 -25.86 -8.08 18.06
CA LEU A 15 -27.32 -8.22 17.97
C LEU A 15 -28.06 -7.00 18.51
N GLN A 16 -27.55 -6.36 19.57
CA GLN A 16 -28.11 -5.11 20.10
C GLN A 16 -27.88 -3.92 19.14
N SER A 17 -26.79 -3.92 18.38
CA SER A 17 -26.54 -2.93 17.33
C SER A 17 -27.48 -3.13 16.14
N GLN A 18 -27.67 -4.37 15.69
CA GLN A 18 -28.64 -4.72 14.65
C GLN A 18 -30.09 -4.42 15.09
N LEU A 19 -30.45 -4.68 16.34
CA LEU A 19 -31.77 -4.31 16.88
C LEU A 19 -31.99 -2.79 16.81
N LYS A 20 -31.02 -1.99 17.28
CA LYS A 20 -31.06 -0.52 17.20
C LYS A 20 -31.09 0.01 15.76
N GLU A 21 -30.54 -0.73 14.79
CA GLU A 21 -30.61 -0.41 13.38
C GLU A 21 -32.01 -0.72 12.80
N LYS A 22 -32.59 -1.87 13.15
CA LYS A 22 -33.97 -2.21 12.80
C LYS A 22 -35.01 -1.32 13.46
N ASP A 23 -34.77 -0.87 14.69
CA ASP A 23 -35.60 0.15 15.36
C ASP A 23 -35.59 1.49 14.59
N LYS A 24 -34.42 1.89 14.05
CA LYS A 24 -34.32 3.10 13.20
C LYS A 24 -35.00 2.93 11.85
N GLU A 25 -34.82 1.80 11.18
CA GLU A 25 -35.53 1.47 9.93
C GLU A 25 -37.05 1.49 10.15
N LEU A 26 -37.53 0.91 11.24
CA LEU A 26 -38.94 0.85 11.62
C LEU A 26 -39.50 2.24 11.95
N LEU A 27 -38.72 3.12 12.58
CA LEU A 27 -39.09 4.53 12.79
C LEU A 27 -39.12 5.33 11.48
N ALA A 28 -38.16 5.11 10.58
CA ALA A 28 -38.14 5.75 9.26
C ALA A 28 -39.35 5.33 8.41
N ALA A 29 -39.65 4.02 8.35
CA ALA A 29 -40.81 3.49 7.64
C ALA A 29 -42.14 3.99 8.23
N LYS A 30 -42.24 4.20 9.55
CA LYS A 30 -43.41 4.84 10.18
C LYS A 30 -43.57 6.30 9.74
N ALA A 31 -42.49 7.07 9.73
CA ALA A 31 -42.52 8.46 9.27
C ALA A 31 -42.87 8.57 7.78
N GLU A 32 -42.40 7.63 6.95
CA GLU A 32 -42.78 7.51 5.54
C GLU A 32 -44.27 7.18 5.37
N ILE A 33 -44.82 6.25 6.16
CA ILE A 33 -46.25 5.93 6.16
C ILE A 33 -47.11 7.14 6.57
N GLU A 34 -46.69 7.94 7.54
CA GLU A 34 -47.40 9.17 7.94
C GLU A 34 -47.30 10.28 6.87
N ALA A 35 -46.15 10.41 6.21
CA ALA A 35 -45.98 11.30 5.05
C ALA A 35 -46.85 10.88 3.85
N LEU A 36 -46.98 9.57 3.60
CA LEU A 36 -47.85 9.04 2.54
C LEU A 36 -49.34 9.26 2.86
N ARG A 37 -49.77 9.06 4.12
CA ARG A 37 -51.15 9.34 4.55
C ARG A 37 -51.53 10.82 4.41
N THR A 38 -50.68 11.74 4.86
CA THR A 38 -50.97 13.19 4.72
C THR A 38 -51.00 13.64 3.25
N ASN A 39 -50.24 12.99 2.36
CA ASN A 39 -50.31 13.18 0.91
C ASN A 39 -51.62 12.60 0.32
N GLU A 40 -52.07 11.43 0.79
CA GLU A 40 -53.37 10.84 0.43
C GLU A 40 -54.55 11.72 0.88
N GLU A 41 -54.52 12.27 2.10
CA GLU A 41 -55.49 13.24 2.61
C GLU A 41 -55.52 14.55 1.81
N LEU A 42 -54.39 14.99 1.24
CA LEU A 42 -54.32 16.16 0.35
C LEU A 42 -54.92 15.85 -1.03
N LYS A 43 -54.65 14.66 -1.58
CA LYS A 43 -55.26 14.20 -2.84
C LYS A 43 -56.77 14.04 -2.72
N ASN A 44 -57.25 13.44 -1.62
CA ASN A 44 -58.69 13.23 -1.40
C ASN A 44 -59.43 14.58 -1.34
N ARG A 45 -58.91 15.58 -0.63
CA ARG A 45 -59.45 16.95 -0.65
C ARG A 45 -59.47 17.57 -2.05
N ALA A 46 -58.39 17.40 -2.83
CA ALA A 46 -58.36 17.89 -4.22
C ALA A 46 -59.38 17.16 -5.13
N PHE A 47 -59.64 15.87 -4.91
CA PHE A 47 -60.70 15.13 -5.61
C PHE A 47 -62.11 15.58 -5.17
N GLU A 48 -62.33 15.86 -3.88
CA GLU A 48 -63.59 16.41 -3.36
C GLU A 48 -63.87 17.79 -3.97
N GLU A 49 -62.89 18.70 -3.98
CA GLU A 49 -62.99 20.02 -4.61
C GLU A 49 -63.25 19.90 -6.13
N LEU A 50 -62.59 18.98 -6.83
CA LEU A 50 -62.82 18.77 -8.26
C LEU A 50 -64.23 18.21 -8.53
N THR A 51 -64.70 17.26 -7.72
CA THR A 51 -66.03 16.64 -7.83
C THR A 51 -67.14 17.68 -7.60
N GLU A 52 -67.00 18.51 -6.57
CA GLU A 52 -67.95 19.59 -6.28
C GLU A 52 -67.92 20.70 -7.35
N ASN A 53 -66.78 20.93 -8.00
CA ASN A 53 -66.71 21.83 -9.17
C ASN A 53 -67.37 21.23 -10.42
N VAL A 54 -67.20 19.93 -10.69
CA VAL A 54 -67.92 19.22 -11.78
C VAL A 54 -69.43 19.31 -11.56
N ARG A 55 -69.91 18.97 -10.35
CA ARG A 55 -71.33 19.07 -9.97
C ARG A 55 -71.91 20.47 -10.22
N LYS A 56 -71.17 21.53 -9.89
CA LYS A 56 -71.56 22.93 -10.16
C LYS A 56 -71.62 23.27 -11.66
N TRP A 57 -70.77 22.68 -12.49
CA TRP A 57 -70.83 22.87 -13.94
C TRP A 57 -71.97 22.09 -14.58
N GLU A 58 -72.26 20.88 -14.10
CA GLU A 58 -73.43 20.08 -14.51
C GLU A 58 -74.74 20.79 -14.15
N GLU A 59 -74.85 21.31 -12.92
CA GLU A 59 -76.01 22.10 -12.46
C GLU A 59 -76.24 23.35 -13.32
N ARG A 60 -75.17 24.10 -13.64
CA ARG A 60 -75.22 25.26 -14.54
C ARG A 60 -75.56 24.89 -15.99
N LEU A 61 -75.14 23.72 -16.46
CA LEU A 61 -75.46 23.24 -17.80
C LEU A 61 -76.93 22.83 -17.88
N GLY A 62 -77.44 22.10 -16.89
CA GLY A 62 -78.85 21.74 -16.77
C GLY A 62 -79.77 22.97 -16.72
N GLN A 63 -79.41 23.97 -15.91
CA GLN A 63 -80.13 25.26 -15.85
C GLN A 63 -80.20 25.95 -17.23
N LYS A 64 -79.08 26.02 -17.97
CA LYS A 64 -79.06 26.60 -19.31
C LYS A 64 -79.91 25.82 -20.32
N VAL A 65 -79.87 24.49 -20.29
CA VAL A 65 -80.69 23.65 -21.16
C VAL A 65 -82.18 23.84 -20.85
N HIS A 66 -82.55 23.92 -19.58
CA HIS A 66 -83.92 24.17 -19.15
C HIS A 66 -84.45 25.52 -19.68
N CYS A 67 -83.72 26.62 -19.44
CA CYS A 67 -84.17 27.94 -19.89
C CYS A 67 -84.29 28.06 -21.42
N VAL A 68 -83.39 27.43 -22.19
CA VAL A 68 -83.47 27.42 -23.67
C VAL A 68 -84.67 26.59 -24.15
N MET A 69 -85.01 25.50 -23.46
CA MET A 69 -86.22 24.72 -23.78
C MET A 69 -87.51 25.50 -23.43
N GLU A 70 -87.55 26.19 -22.29
CA GLU A 70 -88.68 27.06 -21.91
C GLU A 70 -88.88 28.21 -22.91
N GLU A 71 -87.79 28.86 -23.34
CA GLU A 71 -87.80 29.93 -24.34
C GLU A 71 -88.35 29.43 -25.69
N GLN A 72 -87.89 28.25 -26.16
CA GLN A 72 -88.39 27.63 -27.39
C GLN A 72 -89.85 27.16 -27.28
N GLU A 73 -90.31 26.67 -26.12
CA GLU A 73 -91.71 26.26 -25.94
C GLU A 73 -92.66 27.47 -25.97
N VAL A 74 -92.23 28.63 -25.45
CA VAL A 74 -92.97 29.89 -25.52
C VAL A 74 -92.97 30.47 -26.95
N GLU A 75 -91.82 30.45 -27.64
CA GLU A 75 -91.73 30.90 -29.03
C GLU A 75 -92.61 30.06 -29.96
N MET A 76 -92.60 28.73 -29.82
CA MET A 76 -93.45 27.81 -30.60
C MET A 76 -94.94 28.10 -30.42
N LYS A 77 -95.42 28.31 -29.18
CA LYS A 77 -96.83 28.64 -28.91
C LYS A 77 -97.23 29.98 -29.50
N LYS A 78 -96.36 30.98 -29.43
CA LYS A 78 -96.59 32.29 -30.02
C LYS A 78 -96.68 32.22 -31.56
N LEU A 79 -95.81 31.44 -32.20
CA LEU A 79 -95.88 31.20 -33.65
C LEU A 79 -97.12 30.39 -34.07
N GLU A 80 -97.64 29.54 -33.19
CA GLU A 80 -98.90 28.81 -33.41
C GLU A 80 -100.12 29.74 -33.30
N GLU A 81 -100.16 30.64 -32.32
CA GLU A 81 -101.18 31.69 -32.18
C GLU A 81 -101.15 32.68 -33.37
N GLU A 82 -99.97 33.20 -33.73
CA GLU A 82 -99.79 34.09 -34.89
C GLU A 82 -100.17 33.42 -36.22
N LYS A 83 -100.05 32.10 -36.32
CA LYS A 83 -100.49 31.32 -37.50
C LYS A 83 -102.01 31.24 -37.60
N GLU A 84 -102.73 30.99 -36.51
CA GLU A 84 -104.19 30.92 -36.53
C GLU A 84 -104.80 32.30 -36.83
N ASP A 85 -104.26 33.37 -36.24
CA ASP A 85 -104.64 34.76 -36.56
C ASP A 85 -104.39 35.09 -38.05
N ALA A 86 -103.25 34.66 -38.62
CA ALA A 86 -102.93 34.86 -40.03
C ALA A 86 -103.89 34.10 -40.98
N LEU A 87 -104.34 32.90 -40.59
CA LEU A 87 -105.34 32.14 -41.35
C LEU A 87 -106.72 32.82 -41.30
N ALA A 88 -107.16 33.29 -40.13
CA ALA A 88 -108.40 34.05 -39.99
C ALA A 88 -108.36 35.36 -40.81
N ALA A 89 -107.21 36.05 -40.84
CA ALA A 89 -107.00 37.23 -41.67
C ALA A 89 -107.02 36.91 -43.18
N GLN A 90 -106.49 35.75 -43.60
CA GLN A 90 -106.58 35.28 -44.99
C GLN A 90 -108.03 35.04 -45.41
N GLU A 91 -108.83 34.31 -44.62
CA GLU A 91 -110.24 34.04 -44.97
C GLU A 91 -111.05 35.34 -45.11
N ALA A 92 -110.84 36.30 -44.21
CA ALA A 92 -111.45 37.63 -44.29
C ALA A 92 -111.01 38.42 -45.53
N ALA A 93 -109.74 38.34 -45.94
CA ALA A 93 -109.21 38.99 -47.14
C ALA A 93 -109.74 38.34 -48.43
N GLU A 94 -109.87 37.01 -48.46
CA GLU A 94 -110.48 36.31 -49.59
C GLU A 94 -111.97 36.65 -49.75
N GLU A 95 -112.72 36.78 -48.65
CA GLU A 95 -114.11 37.24 -48.74
C GLU A 95 -114.22 38.72 -49.17
N ALA A 96 -113.30 39.58 -48.73
CA ALA A 96 -113.23 40.96 -49.23
C ALA A 96 -112.97 41.01 -50.74
N LEU A 97 -112.04 40.21 -51.26
CA LEU A 97 -111.78 40.10 -52.70
C LEU A 97 -113.00 39.60 -53.48
N ARG A 98 -113.74 38.63 -52.94
CA ARG A 98 -115.01 38.15 -53.55
C ARG A 98 -116.08 39.25 -53.67
N ARG A 99 -116.05 40.27 -52.81
CA ARG A 99 -116.96 41.45 -52.88
C ARG A 99 -116.46 42.53 -53.85
N VAL A 100 -115.15 42.76 -53.96
CA VAL A 100 -114.56 43.72 -54.92
C VAL A 100 -114.74 43.22 -56.36
N TYR A 101 -114.50 41.92 -56.61
CA TYR A 101 -114.61 41.32 -57.94
C TYR A 101 -116.05 41.36 -58.52
N THR A 102 -117.06 41.64 -57.69
CA THR A 102 -118.45 41.87 -58.15
C THR A 102 -118.78 43.32 -58.50
N HIS A 103 -117.83 44.27 -58.38
CA HIS A 103 -118.11 45.71 -58.50
C HIS A 103 -117.24 46.47 -59.53
N GLU A 104 -116.21 45.85 -60.10
CA GLU A 104 -115.24 46.52 -61.01
C GLU A 104 -115.21 45.90 -62.43
N HIS A 105 -116.25 46.19 -63.22
CA HIS A 105 -116.25 46.04 -64.69
C HIS A 105 -116.93 47.26 -65.34
N GLU A 106 -116.19 48.35 -65.48
CA GLU A 106 -116.32 49.34 -66.59
C GLU A 106 -115.06 50.24 -66.61
N ASP A 107 -114.75 50.85 -67.77
CA ASP A 107 -113.43 51.38 -68.12
C ASP A 107 -113.11 52.80 -67.59
N ASP A 108 -111.83 53.06 -67.29
CA ASP A 108 -111.03 54.08 -67.99
C ASP A 108 -109.57 54.09 -67.49
N SER A 109 -108.58 54.19 -68.39
CA SER A 109 -107.15 54.20 -68.00
C SER A 109 -106.31 55.22 -68.77
N LEU A 110 -105.56 56.02 -68.01
CA LEU A 110 -104.68 57.09 -68.52
C LEU A 110 -103.50 56.52 -69.33
N PRO A 111 -102.84 57.33 -70.20
CA PRO A 111 -101.73 56.87 -71.05
C PRO A 111 -100.52 56.38 -70.24
N LEU A 112 -100.43 55.06 -70.03
CA LEU A 112 -99.49 54.44 -69.08
C LEU A 112 -98.02 54.73 -69.42
N GLU A 113 -97.68 54.93 -70.69
CA GLU A 113 -96.31 55.07 -71.21
C GLU A 113 -95.45 56.11 -70.44
N SER A 114 -96.07 57.23 -70.06
CA SER A 114 -95.41 58.32 -69.31
C SER A 114 -95.02 57.92 -67.87
N VAL A 115 -95.75 56.97 -67.29
CA VAL A 115 -95.47 56.38 -65.96
C VAL A 115 -94.55 55.16 -66.08
N ILE A 116 -94.67 54.40 -67.18
CA ILE A 116 -93.86 53.20 -67.45
C ILE A 116 -92.39 53.57 -67.71
N ALA A 117 -92.09 54.57 -68.55
CA ALA A 117 -90.71 54.83 -68.99
C ALA A 117 -89.70 55.14 -67.84
N PRO A 118 -90.04 55.92 -66.79
CA PRO A 118 -89.18 56.08 -65.62
C PRO A 118 -88.97 54.78 -64.83
N LEU A 119 -90.03 53.96 -64.71
CA LEU A 119 -89.96 52.66 -64.03
C LEU A 119 -89.08 51.67 -64.81
N GLU A 120 -89.15 51.66 -66.15
CA GLU A 120 -88.22 50.89 -66.98
C GLU A 120 -86.77 51.32 -66.77
N ALA A 121 -86.49 52.62 -66.72
CA ALA A 121 -85.15 53.15 -66.49
C ALA A 121 -84.61 52.70 -65.11
N GLN A 122 -85.45 52.75 -64.08
CA GLN A 122 -85.11 52.25 -62.74
C GLN A 122 -84.88 50.74 -62.72
N ILE A 123 -85.70 49.95 -63.42
CA ILE A 123 -85.52 48.49 -63.57
C ILE A 123 -84.21 48.19 -64.33
N LYS A 124 -83.87 48.97 -65.37
CA LYS A 124 -82.59 48.85 -66.10
C LYS A 124 -81.41 49.20 -65.19
N PHE A 125 -81.50 50.24 -64.37
CA PHE A 125 -80.47 50.59 -63.37
C PHE A 125 -80.28 49.49 -62.31
N GLN A 126 -81.36 49.02 -61.69
CA GLN A 126 -81.32 47.94 -60.70
C GLN A 126 -80.73 46.64 -61.27
N LYS A 127 -81.04 46.29 -62.53
CA LYS A 127 -80.41 45.15 -63.22
C LYS A 127 -78.88 45.30 -63.33
N HIS A 128 -78.37 46.47 -63.69
CA HIS A 128 -76.92 46.72 -63.72
C HIS A 128 -76.29 46.65 -62.32
N GLN A 129 -76.96 47.18 -61.30
CA GLN A 129 -76.51 47.10 -59.90
C GLN A 129 -76.44 45.63 -59.42
N ILE A 130 -77.44 44.81 -59.75
CA ILE A 130 -77.44 43.36 -59.47
C ILE A 130 -76.28 42.67 -60.18
N SER A 131 -75.98 42.99 -61.44
CA SER A 131 -74.83 42.44 -62.17
C SER A 131 -73.50 42.79 -61.51
N ALA A 132 -73.30 44.05 -61.09
CA ALA A 132 -72.09 44.46 -60.36
C ALA A 132 -71.94 43.70 -59.04
N LEU A 133 -73.00 43.61 -58.23
CA LEU A 133 -73.00 42.86 -56.97
C LEU A 133 -72.76 41.34 -57.18
N GLN A 134 -73.15 40.77 -58.31
CA GLN A 134 -72.81 39.40 -58.68
C GLN A 134 -71.33 39.23 -59.06
N GLU A 135 -70.67 40.26 -59.60
CA GLU A 135 -69.24 40.23 -59.88
C GLU A 135 -68.42 40.42 -58.59
N ASP A 136 -68.81 41.34 -57.72
CA ASP A 136 -68.24 41.52 -56.38
C ASP A 136 -68.36 40.25 -55.54
N LYS A 137 -69.53 39.58 -55.55
CA LYS A 137 -69.71 38.27 -54.89
C LYS A 137 -68.70 37.25 -55.41
N LYS A 138 -68.53 37.13 -56.73
CA LYS A 138 -67.53 36.23 -57.35
C LYS A 138 -66.10 36.65 -57.04
N ALA A 139 -65.81 37.94 -56.80
CA ALA A 139 -64.50 38.41 -56.38
C ALA A 139 -64.22 38.02 -54.91
N LEU A 140 -65.19 38.22 -54.02
CA LEU A 140 -65.13 37.77 -52.62
C LEU A 140 -64.97 36.25 -52.51
N GLU A 141 -65.71 35.45 -53.27
CA GLU A 141 -65.56 33.98 -53.30
C GLU A 141 -64.14 33.53 -53.71
N ARG A 142 -63.50 34.23 -54.65
CA ARG A 142 -62.09 33.96 -55.02
C ARG A 142 -61.12 34.39 -53.92
N LEU A 143 -61.37 35.53 -53.27
CA LEU A 143 -60.55 36.03 -52.17
C LEU A 143 -60.62 35.10 -50.94
N THR A 144 -61.81 34.58 -50.63
CA THR A 144 -62.01 33.58 -49.56
C THR A 144 -61.23 32.30 -49.85
N LYS A 145 -61.38 31.71 -51.05
CA LYS A 145 -60.62 30.51 -51.46
C LYS A 145 -59.10 30.71 -51.44
N SER A 146 -58.63 31.91 -51.83
CA SER A 146 -57.22 32.29 -51.72
C SER A 146 -56.76 32.32 -50.25
N LYS A 147 -57.51 32.96 -49.35
CA LYS A 147 -57.23 32.99 -47.91
C LYS A 147 -57.26 31.60 -47.27
N GLU A 148 -58.23 30.76 -47.62
CA GLU A 148 -58.33 29.36 -47.18
C GLU A 148 -57.06 28.58 -47.57
N SER A 149 -56.61 28.71 -48.84
CA SER A 149 -55.38 28.05 -49.30
C SER A 149 -54.11 28.54 -48.58
N ALA A 150 -54.04 29.84 -48.26
CA ALA A 150 -52.93 30.42 -47.50
C ALA A 150 -52.93 29.98 -46.02
N LEU A 151 -54.11 29.84 -45.41
CA LEU A 151 -54.25 29.32 -44.04
C LEU A 151 -53.82 27.85 -43.95
N LEU A 152 -54.23 27.01 -44.91
CA LEU A 152 -53.83 25.60 -44.96
C LEU A 152 -52.31 25.40 -45.13
N GLU A 153 -51.65 26.26 -45.90
CA GLU A 153 -50.19 26.22 -46.03
C GLU A 153 -49.49 26.76 -44.77
N ALA A 154 -50.01 27.81 -44.14
CA ALA A 154 -49.52 28.27 -42.84
C ALA A 154 -49.65 27.18 -41.76
N GLU A 155 -50.75 26.42 -41.77
CA GLU A 155 -50.97 25.27 -40.87
C GLU A 155 -49.97 24.14 -41.13
N ARG A 156 -49.68 23.82 -42.40
CA ARG A 156 -48.62 22.86 -42.78
C ARG A 156 -47.24 23.31 -42.26
N ILE A 157 -46.90 24.59 -42.44
CA ILE A 157 -45.63 25.15 -41.97
C ILE A 157 -45.54 25.09 -40.44
N LEU A 158 -46.63 25.42 -39.73
CA LEU A 158 -46.70 25.38 -38.27
C LEU A 158 -46.57 23.95 -37.72
N LYS A 159 -47.27 22.97 -38.30
CA LYS A 159 -47.13 21.55 -37.95
C LYS A 159 -45.68 21.08 -38.11
N SER A 160 -45.07 21.38 -39.27
CA SER A 160 -43.67 21.04 -39.54
C SER A 160 -42.68 21.78 -38.63
N ALA A 161 -43.03 22.96 -38.11
CA ALA A 161 -42.22 23.66 -37.11
C ALA A 161 -42.33 23.04 -35.71
N LEU A 162 -43.51 22.57 -35.31
CA LEU A 162 -43.72 21.83 -34.05
C LEU A 162 -42.98 20.49 -34.05
N GLU A 163 -43.04 19.74 -35.16
CA GLU A 163 -42.27 18.50 -35.34
C GLU A 163 -40.76 18.74 -35.16
N ARG A 164 -40.21 19.80 -35.77
CA ARG A 164 -38.81 20.20 -35.57
C ARG A 164 -38.49 20.62 -34.14
N ALA A 165 -39.41 21.28 -33.44
CA ALA A 165 -39.22 21.69 -32.05
C ALA A 165 -39.09 20.48 -31.12
N LEU A 166 -39.96 19.47 -31.28
CA LEU A 166 -39.92 18.22 -30.51
C LEU A 166 -38.61 17.46 -30.72
N ILE A 167 -38.12 17.36 -31.97
CA ILE A 167 -36.83 16.74 -32.28
C ILE A 167 -35.66 17.50 -31.62
N VAL A 168 -35.72 18.83 -31.57
CA VAL A 168 -34.70 19.64 -30.89
C VAL A 168 -34.73 19.42 -29.37
N GLU A 169 -35.92 19.29 -28.77
CA GLU A 169 -36.07 18.97 -27.34
C GLU A 169 -35.53 17.57 -27.00
N GLU A 170 -35.83 16.54 -27.80
CA GLU A 170 -35.28 15.19 -27.64
C GLU A 170 -33.74 15.18 -27.73
N VAL A 171 -33.18 15.88 -28.73
CA VAL A 171 -31.73 16.02 -28.89
C VAL A 171 -31.09 16.83 -27.74
N GLN A 172 -31.77 17.82 -27.18
CA GLN A 172 -31.31 18.55 -25.99
C GLN A 172 -31.30 17.66 -24.74
N ASN A 173 -32.35 16.87 -24.53
CA ASN A 173 -32.44 15.91 -23.44
C ASN A 173 -31.33 14.83 -23.53
N HIS A 174 -31.08 14.31 -24.74
CA HIS A 174 -29.98 13.38 -24.97
C HIS A 174 -28.60 14.02 -24.75
N ASN A 175 -28.42 15.29 -25.15
CA ASN A 175 -27.20 16.05 -24.86
C ASN A 175 -26.98 16.30 -23.35
N PHE A 176 -28.05 16.49 -22.57
CA PHE A 176 -27.96 16.66 -21.12
C PHE A 176 -27.50 15.36 -20.44
N GLU A 177 -28.11 14.22 -20.78
CA GLU A 177 -27.72 12.92 -20.22
C GLU A 177 -26.30 12.50 -20.66
N LEU A 178 -25.88 12.76 -21.90
CA LEU A 178 -24.48 12.55 -22.32
C LEU A 178 -23.48 13.41 -21.53
N ARG A 179 -23.82 14.67 -21.19
CA ARG A 179 -22.96 15.53 -20.35
C ARG A 179 -22.83 14.97 -18.94
N ARG A 180 -23.93 14.50 -18.36
CA ARG A 180 -23.96 13.84 -17.04
C ARG A 180 -23.13 12.56 -17.03
N GLN A 181 -23.20 11.74 -18.08
CA GLN A 181 -22.36 10.54 -18.21
C GLN A 181 -20.86 10.90 -18.32
N ILE A 182 -20.51 11.95 -19.08
CA ILE A 182 -19.14 12.46 -19.15
C ILE A 182 -18.65 12.96 -17.77
N GLU A 183 -19.51 13.61 -16.99
CA GLU A 183 -19.19 14.05 -15.62
C GLU A 183 -18.94 12.84 -14.70
N ILE A 184 -19.82 11.84 -14.70
CA ILE A 184 -19.64 10.58 -13.95
C ILE A 184 -18.31 9.90 -14.32
N PHE A 185 -18.00 9.72 -15.61
CA PHE A 185 -16.74 9.11 -16.04
C PHE A 185 -15.50 9.93 -15.59
N GLN A 186 -15.60 11.26 -15.50
CA GLN A 186 -14.53 12.08 -14.94
C GLN A 186 -14.38 11.91 -13.42
N GLU A 187 -15.45 11.69 -12.68
CA GLU A 187 -15.38 11.39 -11.24
C GLU A 187 -14.84 9.98 -10.97
N GLU A 188 -15.29 8.98 -11.74
CA GLU A 188 -14.73 7.62 -11.73
C GLU A 188 -13.22 7.63 -12.03
N TYR A 189 -12.77 8.40 -13.03
CA TYR A 189 -11.35 8.55 -13.33
C TYR A 189 -10.57 9.16 -12.16
N LYS A 190 -11.07 10.26 -11.56
CA LYS A 190 -10.45 10.90 -10.37
C LYS A 190 -10.41 9.95 -9.16
N PHE A 191 -11.37 9.05 -9.02
CA PHE A 191 -11.40 8.03 -7.97
C PHE A 191 -10.40 6.90 -8.23
N LEU A 192 -10.35 6.40 -9.47
CA LEU A 192 -9.40 5.38 -9.90
C LEU A 192 -7.95 5.86 -9.82
N GLU A 193 -7.69 7.13 -10.16
CA GLU A 193 -6.38 7.77 -10.02
C GLU A 193 -5.91 7.81 -8.55
N LYS A 194 -6.80 8.18 -7.62
CA LYS A 194 -6.50 8.16 -6.17
C LYS A 194 -6.15 6.75 -5.69
N ILE A 195 -6.91 5.73 -6.09
CA ILE A 195 -6.65 4.32 -5.76
C ILE A 195 -5.31 3.87 -6.36
N ASN A 196 -5.03 4.22 -7.62
CA ASN A 196 -3.79 3.84 -8.28
C ASN A 196 -2.57 4.48 -7.58
N ARG A 197 -2.66 5.77 -7.24
CA ARG A 197 -1.62 6.49 -6.49
C ARG A 197 -1.40 5.89 -5.09
N GLN A 198 -2.45 5.43 -4.41
CA GLN A 198 -2.31 4.70 -3.14
C GLN A 198 -1.57 3.36 -3.32
N LYS A 199 -1.91 2.59 -4.36
CA LYS A 199 -1.23 1.32 -4.67
C LYS A 199 0.24 1.50 -5.07
N VAL A 200 0.57 2.57 -5.79
CA VAL A 200 1.98 2.92 -6.09
C VAL A 200 2.76 3.19 -4.79
N LEU A 201 2.21 3.96 -3.85
CA LEU A 201 2.83 4.21 -2.54
C LEU A 201 2.96 2.94 -1.67
N GLU A 202 2.12 1.93 -1.89
CA GLU A 202 2.23 0.61 -1.24
C GLU A 202 3.34 -0.24 -1.89
N ILE A 203 3.41 -0.26 -3.22
CA ILE A 203 4.48 -0.93 -3.99
C ILE A 203 5.85 -0.31 -3.69
N GLU A 204 5.94 1.02 -3.55
CA GLU A 204 7.17 1.72 -3.14
C GLU A 204 7.66 1.28 -1.76
N LYS A 205 6.76 1.14 -0.77
CA LYS A 205 7.11 0.63 0.56
C LYS A 205 7.57 -0.82 0.52
N LEU A 206 6.86 -1.68 -0.22
CA LEU A 206 7.26 -3.09 -0.38
C LEU A 206 8.63 -3.19 -1.04
N SER A 207 8.90 -2.35 -2.06
CA SER A 207 10.21 -2.26 -2.72
C SER A 207 11.32 -1.82 -1.78
N GLN A 208 11.06 -0.89 -0.86
CA GLN A 208 12.00 -0.50 0.20
C GLN A 208 12.30 -1.67 1.14
N THR A 209 11.28 -2.38 1.63
CA THR A 209 11.49 -3.55 2.51
C THR A 209 12.22 -4.71 1.81
N ILE A 210 12.06 -4.87 0.49
CA ILE A 210 12.83 -5.84 -0.28
C ILE A 210 14.32 -5.45 -0.30
N GLY A 211 14.65 -4.17 -0.55
CA GLY A 211 16.03 -3.68 -0.50
C GLY A 211 16.69 -3.86 0.88
N GLU A 212 15.97 -3.55 1.96
CA GLU A 212 16.43 -3.79 3.34
C GLU A 212 16.73 -5.28 3.61
N LEU A 213 15.90 -6.18 3.09
CA LEU A 213 16.11 -7.63 3.19
C LEU A 213 17.27 -8.11 2.31
N GLU A 214 17.48 -7.55 1.12
CA GLU A 214 18.63 -7.85 0.26
C GLU A 214 19.95 -7.42 0.92
N GLU A 215 20.01 -6.23 1.51
CA GLU A 215 21.16 -5.78 2.30
C GLU A 215 21.41 -6.68 3.52
N ALA A 216 20.36 -7.08 4.24
CA ALA A 216 20.47 -8.01 5.37
C ALA A 216 20.97 -9.40 4.94
N ILE A 217 20.56 -9.90 3.77
CA ILE A 217 21.05 -11.17 3.19
C ILE A 217 22.54 -11.05 2.80
N LEU A 218 22.95 -9.94 2.18
CA LEU A 218 24.35 -9.68 1.84
C LEU A 218 25.22 -9.61 3.10
N ALA A 219 24.79 -8.86 4.12
CA ALA A 219 25.45 -8.79 5.41
C ALA A 219 25.56 -10.18 6.08
N GLY A 220 24.47 -10.94 6.11
CA GLY A 220 24.43 -12.33 6.60
C GLY A 220 25.40 -13.25 5.85
N GLY A 221 25.54 -13.08 4.54
CA GLY A 221 26.53 -13.76 3.72
C GLY A 221 27.98 -13.49 4.14
N THR A 222 28.33 -12.23 4.44
CA THR A 222 29.67 -11.88 4.95
C THR A 222 29.93 -12.50 6.33
N ALA A 223 28.95 -12.44 7.23
CA ALA A 223 29.05 -13.04 8.57
C ALA A 223 29.20 -14.56 8.50
N ALA A 224 28.44 -15.24 7.65
CA ALA A 224 28.56 -16.68 7.42
C ALA A 224 29.94 -17.09 6.89
N ASN A 225 30.55 -16.26 6.03
CA ASN A 225 31.92 -16.49 5.56
C ASN A 225 32.96 -16.32 6.67
N ALA A 226 32.85 -15.27 7.50
CA ALA A 226 33.72 -15.10 8.67
C ALA A 226 33.61 -16.30 9.64
N VAL A 227 32.40 -16.82 9.88
CA VAL A 227 32.19 -18.04 10.70
C VAL A 227 32.85 -19.28 10.07
N ARG A 228 32.78 -19.44 8.74
CA ARG A 228 33.48 -20.53 8.02
C ARG A 228 35.00 -20.42 8.20
N ASP A 229 35.58 -19.23 8.10
CA ASP A 229 37.02 -19.03 8.28
C ASP A 229 37.48 -19.23 9.73
N TYR A 230 36.75 -18.74 10.73
CA TYR A 230 37.06 -19.05 12.13
C TYR A 230 36.96 -20.57 12.41
N ARG A 231 35.95 -21.26 11.85
CA ARG A 231 35.84 -22.73 11.94
C ARG A 231 37.02 -23.45 11.29
N ARG A 232 37.54 -22.94 10.17
CA ARG A 232 38.77 -23.44 9.51
C ARG A 232 40.01 -23.22 10.39
N GLN A 233 40.18 -22.03 10.95
CA GLN A 233 41.28 -21.70 11.87
C GLN A 233 41.25 -22.59 13.14
N ILE A 234 40.08 -22.74 13.77
CA ILE A 234 39.87 -23.62 14.93
C ILE A 234 40.23 -25.08 14.59
N SER A 235 39.89 -25.55 13.39
CA SER A 235 40.24 -26.89 12.93
C SER A 235 41.77 -27.08 12.78
N GLN A 236 42.47 -26.08 12.22
CA GLN A 236 43.94 -26.07 12.14
C GLN A 236 44.61 -26.00 13.53
N LEU A 237 44.10 -25.16 14.42
CA LEU A 237 44.61 -25.04 15.80
C LEU A 237 44.40 -26.35 16.58
N ASN A 238 43.26 -27.03 16.41
CA ASN A 238 43.03 -28.35 17.00
C ASN A 238 43.93 -29.43 16.41
N ALA A 239 44.28 -29.38 15.11
CA ALA A 239 45.28 -30.28 14.53
C ALA A 239 46.67 -30.06 15.16
N LYS A 240 47.11 -28.79 15.30
CA LYS A 240 48.37 -28.42 15.97
C LYS A 240 48.38 -28.76 17.46
N LYS A 241 47.24 -28.62 18.16
CA LYS A 241 47.07 -29.07 19.55
C LYS A 241 47.32 -30.58 19.65
N ARG A 242 46.70 -31.39 18.79
CA ARG A 242 46.88 -32.85 18.76
C ARG A 242 48.32 -33.29 18.44
N THR A 243 49.09 -32.55 17.63
CA THR A 243 50.52 -32.88 17.41
C THR A 243 51.35 -32.59 18.66
N LEU A 244 51.19 -31.39 19.24
CA LEU A 244 51.85 -30.99 20.49
C LEU A 244 51.51 -31.91 21.67
N GLU A 245 50.26 -32.42 21.76
CA GLU A 245 49.86 -33.38 22.79
C GLU A 245 50.58 -34.73 22.64
N ARG A 246 50.74 -35.24 21.41
CA ARG A 246 51.53 -36.46 21.14
C ARG A 246 53.04 -36.24 21.34
N GLU A 247 53.55 -35.03 21.14
CA GLU A 247 54.93 -34.66 21.41
C GLU A 247 55.18 -34.57 22.92
N LEU A 248 54.31 -33.90 23.66
CA LEU A 248 54.33 -33.84 25.12
C LEU A 248 54.23 -35.24 25.74
N ALA A 249 53.40 -36.14 25.19
CA ALA A 249 53.33 -37.53 25.63
C ALA A 249 54.64 -38.28 25.40
N ARG A 250 55.26 -38.14 24.21
CA ARG A 250 56.57 -38.73 23.90
C ARG A 250 57.68 -38.20 24.83
N VAL A 251 57.72 -36.88 25.06
CA VAL A 251 58.68 -36.22 25.97
C VAL A 251 58.48 -36.66 27.42
N LYS A 252 57.23 -36.82 27.88
CA LYS A 252 56.94 -37.39 29.20
C LYS A 252 57.49 -38.81 29.33
N VAL A 253 57.25 -39.68 28.34
CA VAL A 253 57.78 -41.06 28.36
C VAL A 253 59.31 -41.08 28.34
N SER A 254 59.98 -40.24 27.55
CA SER A 254 61.45 -40.15 27.59
C SER A 254 61.97 -39.60 28.92
N ALA A 255 61.29 -38.61 29.52
CA ALA A 255 61.65 -38.07 30.83
C ALA A 255 61.48 -39.12 31.95
N SER A 256 60.39 -39.90 31.93
CA SER A 256 60.21 -41.03 32.85
C SER A 256 61.27 -42.12 32.67
N ARG A 257 61.70 -42.41 31.42
CA ARG A 257 62.80 -43.35 31.15
C ARG A 257 64.14 -42.84 31.66
N VAL A 258 64.45 -41.56 31.49
CA VAL A 258 65.67 -40.93 32.05
C VAL A 258 65.62 -40.93 33.57
N ALA A 259 64.49 -40.57 34.17
CA ALA A 259 64.32 -40.59 35.63
C ALA A 259 64.48 -42.00 36.22
N LEU A 260 64.00 -43.04 35.53
CA LEU A 260 64.20 -44.44 35.93
C LEU A 260 65.65 -44.90 35.73
N ALA A 261 66.32 -44.49 34.65
CA ALA A 261 67.73 -44.79 34.42
C ALA A 261 68.61 -44.20 35.54
N VAL A 262 68.44 -42.90 35.82
CA VAL A 262 69.12 -42.22 36.94
C VAL A 262 68.76 -42.90 38.26
N ALA A 263 67.49 -43.21 38.54
CA ALA A 263 67.10 -43.88 39.79
C ALA A 263 67.75 -45.27 39.97
N ASN A 264 68.13 -45.97 38.89
CA ASN A 264 68.89 -47.20 38.96
C ASN A 264 70.39 -46.96 39.21
N GLU A 265 70.97 -45.85 38.75
CA GLU A 265 72.36 -45.45 39.07
C GLU A 265 72.57 -45.12 40.56
N TRP A 266 71.50 -44.78 41.29
CA TRP A 266 71.51 -44.50 42.73
C TRP A 266 71.16 -45.71 43.62
N LYS A 267 71.28 -46.94 43.09
CA LYS A 267 71.11 -48.19 43.84
C LYS A 267 72.43 -48.73 44.37
N ASP A 268 72.35 -49.41 45.51
CA ASP A 268 73.44 -50.22 46.06
C ASP A 268 73.57 -51.60 45.37
N GLU A 269 74.59 -52.36 45.76
CA GLU A 269 74.87 -53.72 45.26
C GLU A 269 73.73 -54.74 45.55
N ASN A 270 72.78 -54.38 46.43
CA ASN A 270 71.59 -55.17 46.75
C ASN A 270 70.31 -54.63 46.09
N ASP A 271 70.44 -53.82 45.02
CA ASP A 271 69.34 -53.26 44.21
C ASP A 271 68.49 -52.19 44.95
N ARG A 272 68.98 -51.68 46.10
CA ARG A 272 68.23 -50.73 46.96
C ARG A 272 68.70 -49.29 46.72
N VAL A 273 67.75 -48.39 46.49
CA VAL A 273 68.04 -46.95 46.44
C VAL A 273 68.30 -46.44 47.86
N MET A 274 69.41 -45.74 48.07
CA MET A 274 69.76 -45.17 49.39
C MET A 274 68.63 -44.25 49.91
N PRO A 275 68.06 -44.52 51.11
CA PRO A 275 67.00 -43.70 51.68
C PRO A 275 67.41 -42.22 51.84
N VAL A 276 66.57 -41.31 51.36
CA VAL A 276 66.84 -39.85 51.33
C VAL A 276 67.30 -39.30 52.69
N LYS A 277 66.76 -39.83 53.80
CA LYS A 277 67.18 -39.45 55.16
C LYS A 277 68.65 -39.83 55.44
N GLN A 278 69.06 -41.05 55.10
CA GLN A 278 70.43 -41.52 55.28
C GLN A 278 71.40 -40.74 54.38
N TRP A 279 71.05 -40.54 53.11
CA TRP A 279 71.85 -39.72 52.19
C TRP A 279 72.06 -38.27 52.68
N LEU A 280 71.02 -37.64 53.26
CA LEU A 280 71.15 -36.31 53.87
C LEU A 280 72.02 -36.32 55.14
N GLU A 281 71.97 -37.38 55.94
CA GLU A 281 72.76 -37.53 57.15
C GLU A 281 74.24 -37.81 56.85
N GLU A 282 74.54 -38.65 55.86
CA GLU A 282 75.89 -38.90 55.33
C GLU A 282 76.47 -37.66 54.65
N ARG A 283 75.69 -36.98 53.79
CA ARG A 283 76.11 -35.72 53.15
C ARG A 283 76.43 -34.63 54.19
N ARG A 284 75.68 -34.58 55.30
CA ARG A 284 75.98 -33.71 56.45
C ARG A 284 77.27 -34.13 57.16
N LEU A 285 77.51 -35.42 57.33
CA LEU A 285 78.75 -35.95 57.94
C LEU A 285 79.97 -35.61 57.08
N LEU A 286 79.94 -35.92 55.79
CA LEU A 286 81.00 -35.59 54.81
C LEU A 286 81.26 -34.09 54.73
N HIS A 287 80.24 -33.23 54.79
CA HIS A 287 80.43 -31.79 54.86
C HIS A 287 81.10 -31.36 56.18
N GLY A 288 80.76 -32.00 57.30
CA GLY A 288 81.44 -31.80 58.58
C GLY A 288 82.90 -32.21 58.54
N GLU A 289 83.24 -33.31 57.87
CA GLU A 289 84.62 -33.78 57.70
C GLU A 289 85.42 -32.91 56.74
N MET A 290 84.83 -32.49 55.61
CA MET A 290 85.42 -31.48 54.74
C MET A 290 85.73 -30.18 55.52
N GLN A 291 84.86 -29.77 56.45
CA GLN A 291 85.13 -28.60 57.28
C GLN A 291 86.27 -28.84 58.26
N LYS A 292 86.30 -29.98 58.98
CA LYS A 292 87.43 -30.38 59.84
C LYS A 292 88.76 -30.40 59.06
N LEU A 293 88.75 -30.86 57.80
CA LEU A 293 89.93 -30.87 56.93
C LEU A 293 90.36 -29.45 56.52
N LYS A 294 89.42 -28.54 56.21
CA LYS A 294 89.71 -27.12 55.97
C LYS A 294 90.28 -26.43 57.22
N ASP A 295 89.71 -26.70 58.39
CA ASP A 295 90.18 -26.14 59.66
C ASP A 295 91.59 -26.64 59.99
N LYS A 296 91.86 -27.94 59.78
CA LYS A 296 93.18 -28.56 59.95
C LYS A 296 94.21 -28.04 58.95
N LEU A 297 93.84 -27.88 57.68
CA LEU A 297 94.68 -27.23 56.66
C LEU A 297 95.02 -25.79 57.08
N GLY A 298 94.02 -25.02 57.52
CA GLY A 298 94.22 -23.66 58.03
C GLY A 298 95.06 -23.59 59.31
N VAL A 299 95.16 -24.65 60.11
CA VAL A 299 96.17 -24.77 61.18
C VAL A 299 97.55 -25.02 60.58
N SER A 300 97.71 -26.02 59.71
CA SER A 300 98.99 -26.33 59.05
C SER A 300 99.57 -25.15 58.28
N GLU A 301 98.76 -24.34 57.59
CA GLU A 301 99.20 -23.09 56.96
C GLU A 301 99.75 -22.07 57.97
N ARG A 302 99.11 -21.92 59.13
CA ARG A 302 99.56 -21.00 60.18
C ARG A 302 100.87 -21.49 60.80
N THR A 303 100.99 -22.80 61.04
CA THR A 303 102.23 -23.42 61.52
C THR A 303 103.36 -23.22 60.50
N ALA A 304 103.14 -23.52 59.21
CA ALA A 304 104.15 -23.33 58.16
C ALA A 304 104.57 -21.85 58.00
N LYS A 305 103.63 -20.90 58.14
CA LYS A 305 103.94 -19.45 58.16
C LYS A 305 104.79 -19.07 59.38
N ALA A 306 104.49 -19.61 60.57
CA ALA A 306 105.28 -19.38 61.77
C ALA A 306 106.69 -20.03 61.69
N GLU A 307 106.80 -21.24 61.14
CA GLU A 307 108.08 -21.90 60.86
C GLU A 307 108.91 -21.13 59.84
N SER A 308 108.29 -20.56 58.80
CA SER A 308 108.98 -19.68 57.85
C SER A 308 109.53 -18.41 58.51
N GLN A 309 108.73 -17.76 59.37
CA GLN A 309 109.18 -16.59 60.15
C GLN A 309 110.30 -16.95 61.16
N LEU A 310 110.24 -18.14 61.77
CA LEU A 310 111.30 -18.66 62.63
C LEU A 310 112.59 -18.92 61.82
N LYS A 311 112.47 -19.53 60.65
CA LYS A 311 113.56 -19.77 59.69
C LYS A 311 114.23 -18.47 59.25
N GLU A 312 113.46 -17.42 58.98
CA GLU A 312 114.01 -16.08 58.69
C GLU A 312 114.75 -15.49 59.90
N ARG A 313 114.18 -15.54 61.10
CA ARG A 313 114.86 -15.07 62.33
C ARG A 313 116.14 -15.85 62.63
N LEU A 314 116.16 -17.16 62.39
CA LEU A 314 117.36 -17.99 62.52
C LEU A 314 118.40 -17.66 61.45
N LYS A 315 117.98 -17.44 60.19
CA LYS A 315 118.88 -17.01 59.10
C LYS A 315 119.48 -15.63 59.35
N LEU A 316 118.71 -14.69 59.91
CA LEU A 316 119.21 -13.38 60.33
C LEU A 316 120.23 -13.51 61.48
N ARG A 317 119.93 -14.31 62.52
CA ARG A 317 120.87 -14.61 63.61
C ARG A 317 122.17 -15.24 63.10
N LEU A 318 122.09 -16.20 62.19
CA LEU A 318 123.26 -16.84 61.58
C LEU A 318 124.11 -15.79 60.86
N LYS A 319 123.49 -14.93 60.03
CA LYS A 319 124.20 -13.84 59.35
C LYS A 319 124.87 -12.87 60.34
N THR A 320 124.22 -12.49 61.43
CA THR A 320 124.84 -11.64 62.47
C THR A 320 126.07 -12.29 63.10
N ILE A 321 126.09 -13.61 63.26
CA ILE A 321 127.26 -14.36 63.75
C ILE A 321 128.35 -14.43 62.66
N GLU A 322 127.98 -14.70 61.41
CA GLU A 322 128.91 -14.73 60.26
C GLU A 322 129.58 -13.37 60.00
N ASP A 323 128.85 -12.27 60.19
CA ASP A 323 129.38 -10.91 60.04
C ASP A 323 130.21 -10.49 61.29
N GLY A 324 129.79 -10.92 62.48
CA GLY A 324 130.57 -10.78 63.72
C GLY A 324 131.90 -11.54 63.72
N LEU A 325 132.02 -12.65 62.98
CA LEU A 325 133.25 -13.42 62.84
C LEU A 325 134.28 -12.79 61.88
N LYS A 326 133.90 -11.73 61.15
CA LYS A 326 134.74 -11.06 60.12
C LYS A 326 135.37 -9.75 60.61
N SER A 327 135.20 -9.38 61.88
CA SER A 327 135.70 -8.13 62.47
C SER A 327 136.41 -8.38 63.81
N SER A 328 137.57 -7.77 64.02
CA SER A 328 138.48 -7.96 65.17
C SER A 328 139.52 -6.82 65.20
N PRO A 329 140.16 -6.41 66.32
CA PRO A 329 140.11 -6.94 67.70
C PRO A 329 139.86 -5.90 68.83
N ASN A 330 139.87 -6.39 70.08
CA ASN A 330 140.45 -5.78 71.31
C ASN A 330 139.65 -4.82 72.25
N THR A 331 139.76 -5.13 73.56
CA THR A 331 139.95 -4.21 74.72
C THR A 331 138.81 -3.28 75.24
N PHE A 332 138.28 -3.65 76.43
CA PHE A 332 137.76 -2.80 77.54
C PHE A 332 136.51 -1.89 77.27
N SER A 333 135.65 -1.49 78.23
CA SER A 333 135.44 -1.90 79.65
C SER A 333 134.11 -1.40 80.25
N ILE A 334 133.52 -2.20 81.15
CA ILE A 334 132.86 -1.80 82.44
C ILE A 334 131.65 -0.82 82.43
N SER A 335 130.44 -1.41 82.57
CA SER A 335 129.27 -0.92 83.35
C SER A 335 128.52 0.36 82.88
N THR A 336 127.29 0.69 83.30
CA THR A 336 126.32 0.15 84.30
C THR A 336 124.95 -0.19 83.62
N THR A 337 123.76 -0.44 84.22
CA THR A 337 123.23 -0.46 85.61
C THR A 337 122.08 -1.52 85.77
N THR A 338 121.29 -1.41 86.84
CA THR A 338 120.06 -2.13 87.25
C THR A 338 118.77 -1.38 86.79
N THR A 339 117.49 -1.79 86.99
CA THR A 339 116.78 -2.58 88.04
C THR A 339 115.56 -3.40 87.53
N LYS A 340 114.87 -4.10 88.45
CA LYS A 340 113.61 -4.87 88.27
C LYS A 340 112.38 -4.08 88.77
N THR A 341 111.20 -4.30 88.17
CA THR A 341 109.84 -4.38 88.79
C THR A 341 108.84 -4.85 87.69
N GLU A 342 108.01 -5.88 87.86
CA GLU A 342 106.74 -6.01 88.64
C GLU A 342 105.47 -5.38 88.01
N LYS A 343 104.49 -6.27 87.77
CA LYS A 343 103.02 -6.14 87.57
C LYS A 343 102.39 -4.72 87.50
N SER A 344 101.57 -4.47 86.46
CA SER A 344 100.07 -4.46 86.58
C SER A 344 99.33 -4.06 85.28
N GLY A 345 98.14 -4.62 85.07
CA GLY A 345 96.92 -3.86 84.72
C GLY A 345 96.72 -3.20 83.34
N LYS A 346 95.81 -3.78 82.54
CA LYS A 346 94.80 -3.10 81.69
C LYS A 346 95.26 -2.07 80.62
N ILE A 347 95.60 -2.60 79.45
CA ILE A 347 94.90 -2.36 78.17
C ILE A 347 94.25 -0.96 77.97
N LEU A 348 94.85 -0.08 77.16
CA LEU A 348 94.14 0.99 76.44
C LEU A 348 94.93 1.51 75.21
N GLY A 349 94.23 1.81 74.11
CA GLY A 349 94.74 2.59 72.96
C GLY A 349 95.73 1.89 72.01
N PHE A 350 96.00 2.39 70.80
CA PHE A 350 95.29 3.42 70.01
C PHE A 350 95.72 3.35 68.52
N LEU A 351 94.79 3.01 67.62
CA LEU A 351 94.49 3.60 66.28
C LEU A 351 94.13 2.56 65.21
N THR A 352 93.03 2.80 64.48
CA THR A 352 92.97 3.16 63.03
C THR A 352 91.60 2.83 62.40
N SER A 353 91.13 3.77 61.58
CA SER A 353 90.26 3.64 60.39
C SER A 353 89.54 2.31 60.06
N GLY A 354 88.21 2.41 59.94
CA GLY A 354 87.49 1.90 58.76
C GLY A 354 86.88 0.48 58.81
N GLY A 355 85.79 0.30 58.04
CA GLY A 355 85.22 -1.02 57.71
C GLY A 355 83.90 -1.36 58.41
N GLY A 356 82.78 -1.25 57.68
CA GLY A 356 81.42 -1.48 58.20
C GLY A 356 81.12 -2.89 58.72
N GLY A 357 80.18 -3.00 59.68
CA GLY A 357 79.90 -4.25 60.42
C GLY A 357 78.44 -4.52 60.86
N GLY A 358 77.47 -3.72 60.41
CA GLY A 358 76.03 -4.08 60.38
C GLY A 358 75.22 -4.18 61.70
N SER A 359 73.98 -3.67 61.67
CA SER A 359 72.88 -4.26 62.46
C SER A 359 71.48 -3.89 61.95
N LYS A 360 70.78 -4.93 61.46
CA LYS A 360 69.34 -5.22 61.65
C LYS A 360 68.28 -4.19 61.22
N LYS A 361 67.55 -4.60 60.16
CA LYS A 361 66.11 -4.37 59.89
C LYS A 361 65.74 -2.93 59.43
N ARG A 362 64.68 -2.68 58.64
CA ARG A 362 63.64 -3.57 58.09
C ARG A 362 63.09 -2.99 56.77
N SER A 363 63.17 -3.72 55.65
CA SER A 363 62.29 -3.56 54.47
C SER A 363 62.44 -4.77 53.56
N SER A 364 61.34 -5.26 53.00
CA SER A 364 61.29 -6.50 52.22
C SER A 364 60.51 -6.29 50.92
N SER A 365 61.19 -5.74 49.92
CA SER A 365 60.67 -5.59 48.56
C SER A 365 61.57 -6.34 47.57
N GLN A 366 61.15 -7.54 47.17
CA GLN A 366 61.60 -8.14 45.91
C GLN A 366 60.45 -8.90 45.23
N PRO A 367 60.32 -8.80 43.90
CA PRO A 367 59.38 -9.59 43.12
C PRO A 367 59.95 -10.98 42.77
N ARG A 368 59.06 -11.91 42.43
CA ARG A 368 59.39 -13.05 41.55
C ARG A 368 58.30 -13.20 40.51
N GLY A 369 58.66 -13.08 39.24
CA GLY A 369 57.84 -13.52 38.13
C GLY A 369 58.12 -14.99 37.79
N SER A 370 57.10 -15.71 37.37
CA SER A 370 57.19 -16.97 36.61
C SER A 370 56.04 -17.03 35.60
N VAL A 371 56.16 -17.86 34.57
CA VAL A 371 55.49 -17.65 33.26
C VAL A 371 54.64 -18.84 32.83
N THR A 372 53.42 -18.55 32.31
CA THR A 372 52.47 -19.44 31.59
C THR A 372 51.80 -20.61 32.34
N GLY A 373 50.56 -20.97 31.96
CA GLY A 373 49.81 -22.08 32.59
C GLY A 373 48.55 -22.64 31.88
N ARG A 374 47.73 -21.79 31.21
CA ARG A 374 46.53 -22.11 30.39
C ARG A 374 45.24 -22.66 31.06
N ILE A 375 44.14 -21.95 30.77
CA ILE A 375 42.78 -22.43 30.43
C ILE A 375 41.93 -23.12 31.51
N HIS A 376 40.77 -22.52 31.83
CA HIS A 376 39.46 -23.14 31.60
C HIS A 376 38.32 -22.10 31.46
N ALA A 377 37.30 -22.47 30.69
CA ALA A 377 35.95 -21.89 30.51
C ALA A 377 35.68 -20.38 30.77
N LEU A 378 35.26 -19.68 29.71
CA LEU A 378 34.44 -18.46 29.80
C LEU A 378 32.97 -18.83 29.53
N ASN A 379 32.06 -18.42 30.40
CA ASN A 379 30.64 -18.26 30.10
C ASN A 379 30.24 -16.82 30.46
N GLN A 380 29.57 -16.13 29.55
CA GLN A 380 28.84 -14.88 29.83
C GLN A 380 27.41 -15.00 29.28
N PRO A 381 26.39 -14.50 29.99
CA PRO A 381 25.05 -14.33 29.46
C PRO A 381 24.94 -13.00 28.68
N THR A 382 23.93 -12.90 27.83
CA THR A 382 23.58 -11.64 27.15
C THR A 382 22.09 -11.33 27.33
N ASN A 383 21.76 -10.04 27.39
CA ASN A 383 20.38 -9.53 27.34
C ASN A 383 19.83 -9.66 25.88
N ARG A 384 18.56 -9.35 25.51
CA ARG A 384 17.59 -8.39 26.08
C ARG A 384 16.19 -8.56 25.44
N ALA A 385 15.14 -8.14 26.17
CA ALA A 385 13.82 -7.61 25.71
C ALA A 385 12.84 -8.45 24.83
N ALA A 386 11.59 -8.60 25.34
CA ALA A 386 10.29 -8.13 24.78
C ALA A 386 9.83 -8.55 23.34
N GLU A 387 8.56 -8.69 22.96
CA GLU A 387 7.22 -8.34 23.53
C GLU A 387 6.12 -9.39 23.14
N THR A 388 4.85 -9.08 23.49
CA THR A 388 3.55 -9.54 22.93
C THR A 388 2.86 -10.79 23.50
N ASP A 389 1.64 -10.57 24.00
CA ASP A 389 0.62 -11.59 24.32
C ASP A 389 -0.28 -11.85 23.10
N GLY A 390 -0.59 -13.13 22.85
CA GLY A 390 -1.56 -13.58 21.83
C GLY A 390 -2.46 -14.66 22.42
N LYS A 391 -3.78 -14.54 22.23
CA LYS A 391 -4.80 -15.21 23.04
C LYS A 391 -5.81 -15.97 22.18
N GLU A 392 -5.87 -17.29 22.31
CA GLU A 392 -7.04 -18.06 21.88
C GLU A 392 -7.28 -19.31 22.75
N ASN A 393 -8.52 -19.81 22.75
CA ASN A 393 -9.00 -20.85 23.65
C ASN A 393 -8.82 -22.26 23.06
N SER A 394 -8.62 -23.25 23.93
CA SER A 394 -9.19 -24.58 23.71
C SER A 394 -9.68 -25.17 25.03
N LYS A 395 -10.91 -25.68 25.03
CA LYS A 395 -11.53 -26.39 26.15
C LYS A 395 -12.38 -27.54 25.61
N ILE A 396 -11.77 -28.71 25.50
CA ILE A 396 -12.46 -29.99 25.29
C ILE A 396 -12.01 -30.93 26.41
N SER A 397 -12.96 -31.68 26.97
CA SER A 397 -12.70 -32.66 28.03
C SER A 397 -13.28 -34.01 27.59
N ALA A 398 -12.44 -35.05 27.61
CA ALA A 398 -12.84 -36.45 27.50
C ALA A 398 -11.75 -37.34 28.12
N ASN A 399 -12.14 -38.39 28.82
CA ASN A 399 -11.24 -39.36 29.44
C ASN A 399 -10.87 -40.48 28.45
N GLY A 400 -9.70 -41.11 28.62
CA GLY A 400 -9.35 -42.36 27.94
C GLY A 400 -7.99 -42.91 28.42
N LEU A 401 -8.01 -44.05 29.09
CA LEU A 401 -6.81 -44.76 29.55
C LEU A 401 -6.46 -45.90 28.58
N SER A 402 -5.19 -46.07 28.23
CA SER A 402 -4.47 -47.36 28.20
C SER A 402 -3.02 -47.19 27.76
N ASP A 403 -2.10 -47.93 28.38
CA ASP A 403 -0.77 -48.18 27.83
C ASP A 403 -0.83 -49.20 26.69
N GLN A 404 -0.05 -49.01 25.62
CA GLN A 404 0.95 -50.02 25.22
C GLN A 404 1.94 -49.51 24.17
N ASP A 405 3.06 -50.23 24.06
CA ASP A 405 4.21 -49.94 23.21
C ASP A 405 3.91 -49.96 21.71
N ALA A 406 4.36 -48.91 21.00
CA ALA A 406 5.10 -49.09 19.74
C ALA A 406 5.88 -47.81 19.35
N LYS A 407 7.08 -48.04 18.80
CA LYS A 407 7.90 -47.16 17.95
C LYS A 407 7.32 -45.78 17.61
N GLY A 408 8.01 -44.72 18.08
CA GLY A 408 7.80 -43.36 17.58
C GLY A 408 8.33 -43.18 16.16
N GLU A 409 7.49 -43.48 15.16
CA GLU A 409 7.59 -42.86 13.83
C GLU A 409 6.92 -41.48 13.86
N ASP A 410 7.25 -40.62 12.88
CA ASP A 410 6.88 -39.20 12.84
C ASP A 410 5.39 -38.96 12.49
N MET A 411 4.50 -39.37 13.39
CA MET A 411 3.05 -39.31 13.23
C MET A 411 2.52 -37.90 13.47
N VAL A 412 2.65 -37.07 12.43
CA VAL A 412 1.92 -35.80 12.29
C VAL A 412 0.43 -36.03 12.58
N SER A 413 -0.11 -35.26 13.54
CA SER A 413 -1.49 -35.40 14.03
C SER A 413 -2.51 -35.52 12.89
N GLY A 414 -3.40 -36.51 12.96
CA GLY A 414 -4.43 -36.76 11.95
C GLY A 414 -5.30 -35.54 11.64
N PHE A 415 -5.54 -34.67 12.62
CA PHE A 415 -6.25 -33.39 12.42
C PHE A 415 -5.52 -32.43 11.46
N LEU A 416 -4.18 -32.43 11.46
CA LEU A 416 -3.38 -31.65 10.51
C LEU A 416 -3.44 -32.26 9.11
N TYR A 417 -3.45 -33.60 9.01
CA TYR A 417 -3.71 -34.30 7.74
C TYR A 417 -5.11 -34.00 7.19
N ASP A 418 -6.17 -34.08 8.02
CA ASP A 418 -7.54 -33.73 7.64
C ASP A 418 -7.65 -32.28 7.15
N ARG A 419 -6.99 -31.34 7.86
CA ARG A 419 -7.00 -29.92 7.49
C ARG A 419 -6.23 -29.69 6.18
N LEU A 420 -5.05 -30.27 6.03
CA LEU A 420 -4.25 -30.19 4.80
C LEU A 420 -4.98 -30.83 3.61
N GLN A 421 -5.64 -31.98 3.81
CA GLN A 421 -6.41 -32.66 2.78
C GLN A 421 -7.64 -31.85 2.36
N LYS A 422 -8.35 -31.21 3.30
CA LYS A 422 -9.45 -30.27 2.99
C LYS A 422 -8.94 -29.07 2.18
N GLU A 423 -7.81 -28.48 2.58
CA GLU A 423 -7.20 -27.35 1.88
C GLU A 423 -6.76 -27.74 0.45
N VAL A 424 -6.11 -28.90 0.28
CA VAL A 424 -5.70 -29.42 -1.04
C VAL A 424 -6.91 -29.72 -1.93
N ILE A 425 -8.02 -30.24 -1.38
CA ILE A 425 -9.26 -30.46 -2.14
C ILE A 425 -9.92 -29.12 -2.52
N ALA A 426 -9.91 -28.12 -1.64
CA ALA A 426 -10.41 -26.78 -1.94
C ALA A 426 -9.58 -26.11 -3.05
N LEU A 427 -8.25 -26.13 -2.93
CA LEU A 427 -7.32 -25.60 -3.92
C LEU A 427 -7.47 -26.28 -5.28
N ARG A 428 -7.61 -27.62 -5.34
CA ARG A 428 -7.88 -28.34 -6.59
C ARG A 428 -9.16 -27.87 -7.28
N LYS A 429 -10.27 -27.77 -6.54
CA LYS A 429 -11.55 -27.24 -7.08
C LYS A 429 -11.42 -25.79 -7.58
N VAL A 430 -10.66 -24.95 -6.87
CA VAL A 430 -10.37 -23.58 -7.32
C VAL A 430 -9.56 -23.60 -8.62
N CYS A 431 -8.49 -24.40 -8.71
CA CYS A 431 -7.71 -24.57 -9.94
C CYS A 431 -8.57 -25.09 -11.11
N GLU A 432 -9.40 -26.11 -10.90
CA GLU A 432 -10.31 -26.66 -11.93
C GLU A 432 -11.30 -25.60 -12.44
N SER A 433 -11.89 -24.78 -11.54
CA SER A 433 -12.78 -23.67 -11.94
C SER A 433 -12.06 -22.55 -12.69
N LYS A 434 -10.80 -22.25 -12.32
CA LYS A 434 -9.96 -21.28 -13.04
C LYS A 434 -9.54 -21.79 -14.41
N GLU A 435 -9.18 -23.07 -14.52
CA GLU A 435 -8.85 -23.73 -15.78
C GLU A 435 -10.04 -23.72 -16.75
N GLY A 436 -11.24 -24.04 -16.28
CA GLY A 436 -12.46 -23.89 -17.08
C GLY A 436 -12.71 -22.44 -17.55
N THR A 437 -12.46 -21.47 -16.67
CA THR A 437 -12.57 -20.02 -17.01
C THR A 437 -11.53 -19.58 -18.04
N ILE A 438 -10.29 -20.07 -17.93
CA ILE A 438 -9.19 -19.79 -18.87
C ILE A 438 -9.52 -20.36 -20.25
N ASN A 439 -9.98 -21.61 -20.32
CA ASN A 439 -10.34 -22.25 -21.59
C ASN A 439 -11.53 -21.58 -22.28
N ALA A 440 -12.54 -21.12 -21.52
CA ALA A 440 -13.62 -20.31 -22.07
C ALA A 440 -13.11 -19.01 -22.73
N LYS A 441 -12.18 -18.30 -22.06
CA LYS A 441 -11.55 -17.09 -22.62
C LYS A 441 -10.63 -17.38 -23.81
N ASN A 442 -9.96 -18.53 -23.84
CA ASN A 442 -9.14 -18.92 -24.98
C ASN A 442 -9.98 -19.13 -26.25
N GLU A 443 -11.15 -19.77 -26.16
CA GLU A 443 -12.08 -19.89 -27.29
C GLU A 443 -12.71 -18.54 -27.68
N GLU A 444 -12.98 -17.65 -26.72
CA GLU A 444 -13.41 -16.27 -27.01
C GLU A 444 -12.35 -15.49 -27.81
N ILE A 445 -11.08 -15.50 -27.37
CA ILE A 445 -9.94 -14.87 -28.06
C ILE A 445 -9.79 -15.44 -29.48
N LYS A 446 -9.88 -16.76 -29.63
CA LYS A 446 -9.82 -17.47 -30.92
C LYS A 446 -10.98 -17.10 -31.85
N MET A 447 -12.17 -16.79 -31.32
CA MET A 447 -13.31 -16.27 -32.09
C MET A 447 -13.17 -14.78 -32.43
N LEU A 448 -12.57 -13.97 -31.55
CA LEU A 448 -12.23 -12.58 -31.83
C LEU A 448 -11.16 -12.47 -32.92
N LEU A 449 -10.11 -13.29 -32.89
CA LEU A 449 -9.10 -13.36 -33.95
C LEU A 449 -9.71 -13.66 -35.32
N LYS A 450 -10.63 -14.64 -35.41
CA LYS A 450 -11.38 -14.93 -36.65
C LYS A 450 -12.22 -13.74 -37.14
N LYS A 451 -12.81 -12.97 -36.22
CA LYS A 451 -13.56 -11.74 -36.56
C LYS A 451 -12.62 -10.65 -37.07
N VAL A 452 -11.46 -10.46 -36.45
CA VAL A 452 -10.42 -9.52 -36.92
C VAL A 452 -9.93 -9.89 -38.31
N ASP A 453 -9.60 -11.15 -38.57
CA ASP A 453 -9.20 -11.63 -39.91
C ASP A 453 -10.28 -11.38 -40.98
N ALA A 454 -11.55 -11.57 -40.63
CA ALA A 454 -12.67 -11.31 -41.54
C ALA A 454 -12.84 -9.80 -41.82
N LEU A 455 -12.72 -8.95 -40.79
CA LEU A 455 -12.80 -7.50 -40.93
C LEU A 455 -11.61 -6.94 -41.73
N THR A 456 -10.38 -7.41 -41.49
CA THR A 456 -9.19 -7.02 -42.28
C THR A 456 -9.39 -7.34 -43.77
N LYS A 457 -9.91 -8.53 -44.09
CA LYS A 457 -10.23 -8.92 -45.48
C LYS A 457 -11.35 -8.06 -46.09
N ALA A 458 -12.37 -7.69 -45.32
CA ALA A 458 -13.42 -6.79 -45.78
C ALA A 458 -12.88 -5.37 -46.05
N ILE A 459 -12.04 -4.83 -45.15
CA ILE A 459 -11.38 -3.52 -45.30
C ILE A 459 -10.45 -3.51 -46.54
N GLU A 460 -9.71 -4.60 -46.78
CA GLU A 460 -8.93 -4.75 -48.01
C GLU A 460 -9.80 -4.70 -49.27
N VAL A 461 -10.92 -5.42 -49.29
CA VAL A 461 -11.84 -5.47 -50.43
C VAL A 461 -12.47 -4.09 -50.69
N GLU A 462 -12.94 -3.41 -49.64
CA GLU A 462 -13.54 -2.08 -49.78
C GLU A 462 -12.50 -1.03 -50.18
N THR A 463 -11.27 -1.11 -49.67
CA THR A 463 -10.14 -0.27 -50.11
C THR A 463 -9.81 -0.51 -51.59
N LYS A 464 -9.83 -1.78 -52.04
CA LYS A 464 -9.64 -2.15 -53.45
C LYS A 464 -10.80 -1.70 -54.34
N LYS A 465 -12.03 -1.63 -53.81
CA LYS A 465 -13.22 -1.09 -54.50
C LYS A 465 -13.15 0.44 -54.60
N ALA A 466 -12.92 1.15 -53.50
CA ALA A 466 -12.78 2.60 -53.47
C ALA A 466 -11.68 3.12 -54.43
N LYS A 467 -10.55 2.41 -54.53
CA LYS A 467 -9.49 2.72 -55.51
C LYS A 467 -9.94 2.57 -56.96
N ARG A 468 -10.79 1.57 -57.28
CA ARG A 468 -11.37 1.41 -58.63
C ARG A 468 -12.42 2.50 -58.92
N GLU A 469 -13.25 2.83 -57.95
CA GLU A 469 -14.24 3.91 -58.06
C GLU A 469 -13.59 5.29 -58.24
N ALA A 470 -12.49 5.57 -57.54
CA ALA A 470 -11.72 6.80 -57.73
C ALA A 470 -11.17 6.89 -59.17
N ALA A 471 -10.53 5.82 -59.65
CA ALA A 471 -10.03 5.75 -61.04
C ALA A 471 -11.15 5.75 -62.10
N ALA A 472 -12.38 5.36 -61.75
CA ALA A 472 -13.53 5.48 -62.63
C ALA A 472 -14.03 6.93 -62.69
N ARG A 473 -14.20 7.61 -61.54
CA ARG A 473 -14.56 9.03 -61.47
C ARG A 473 -13.51 9.95 -62.10
N GLU A 474 -12.23 9.60 -62.02
CA GLU A 474 -11.14 10.30 -62.72
C GLU A 474 -11.32 10.20 -64.24
N LYS A 475 -11.60 9.00 -64.77
CA LYS A 475 -11.88 8.80 -66.20
C LYS A 475 -13.14 9.53 -66.65
N GLU A 476 -14.20 9.49 -65.86
CA GLU A 476 -15.46 10.21 -66.10
C GLU A 476 -15.23 11.73 -66.16
N ASN A 477 -14.48 12.30 -65.19
CA ASN A 477 -14.08 13.71 -65.21
C ASN A 477 -13.22 14.06 -66.44
N THR A 478 -12.28 13.20 -66.87
CA THR A 478 -11.49 13.46 -68.08
C THR A 478 -12.32 13.38 -69.36
N LEU A 479 -13.37 12.55 -69.41
CA LEU A 479 -14.31 12.51 -70.53
C LEU A 479 -15.24 13.73 -70.53
N ALA A 480 -15.69 14.21 -69.36
CA ALA A 480 -16.45 15.45 -69.24
C ALA A 480 -15.63 16.66 -69.72
N LEU A 481 -14.35 16.75 -69.34
CA LEU A 481 -13.42 17.79 -69.79
C LEU A 481 -13.12 17.76 -71.30
N LEU A 482 -13.43 16.67 -72.00
CA LEU A 482 -13.30 16.57 -73.47
C LEU A 482 -14.60 16.92 -74.22
N ASN A 483 -15.73 17.09 -73.51
CA ASN A 483 -17.03 17.42 -74.09
C ASN A 483 -17.48 18.88 -73.86
N GLU A 484 -16.78 19.64 -73.01
CA GLU A 484 -17.06 21.07 -72.75
C GLU A 484 -16.39 21.99 -73.79
N GLU A 485 -17.14 22.43 -74.81
CA GLU A 485 -16.70 23.55 -75.66
C GLU A 485 -16.66 24.88 -74.88
N PRO A 486 -15.62 25.73 -75.06
CA PRO A 486 -15.33 26.83 -74.15
C PRO A 486 -16.26 28.05 -74.34
N LYS A 487 -17.42 28.07 -73.67
CA LYS A 487 -18.29 29.25 -73.59
C LYS A 487 -17.77 30.25 -72.55
N GLN A 488 -17.34 31.41 -73.04
CA GLN A 488 -16.74 32.48 -72.26
C GLN A 488 -17.67 33.02 -71.15
N CYS A 489 -17.24 32.92 -69.89
CA CYS A 489 -17.86 33.68 -68.79
C CYS A 489 -17.10 35.01 -68.56
N ARG A 490 -17.83 36.10 -68.34
CA ARG A 490 -17.28 37.46 -68.27
C ARG A 490 -16.58 37.72 -66.94
N LYS A 491 -15.38 38.31 -66.97
CA LYS A 491 -14.67 38.79 -65.78
C LYS A 491 -15.43 39.98 -65.17
N ALA A 492 -15.86 39.85 -63.92
CA ALA A 492 -16.27 40.97 -63.07
C ALA A 492 -15.13 41.28 -62.08
N ASN A 493 -14.69 42.54 -62.01
CA ASN A 493 -13.69 42.98 -61.04
C ASN A 493 -14.37 43.36 -59.71
N LEU A 494 -13.79 42.95 -58.59
CA LEU A 494 -14.15 43.44 -57.25
C LEU A 494 -12.94 44.13 -56.60
N PRO A 495 -13.15 45.22 -55.82
CA PRO A 495 -12.05 46.04 -55.32
C PRO A 495 -11.37 45.43 -54.09
N ARG A 496 -10.04 45.62 -54.02
CA ARG A 496 -9.17 45.15 -52.95
C ARG A 496 -9.31 46.05 -51.72
N SER A 497 -10.06 45.61 -50.70
CA SER A 497 -10.16 46.34 -49.43
C SER A 497 -8.83 46.33 -48.66
N ARG A 498 -8.64 47.34 -47.81
CA ARG A 498 -7.35 47.66 -47.17
C ARG A 498 -7.36 47.18 -45.72
N VAL A 499 -6.53 46.19 -45.38
CA VAL A 499 -6.28 45.80 -43.99
C VAL A 499 -5.61 46.96 -43.26
N HIS A 500 -6.18 47.41 -42.14
CA HIS A 500 -5.48 48.25 -41.19
C HIS A 500 -4.81 47.38 -40.11
N ASN A 501 -3.58 47.73 -39.79
CA ASN A 501 -2.77 47.03 -38.81
C ASN A 501 -2.87 47.77 -37.47
N SER A 502 -3.35 47.09 -36.43
CA SER A 502 -3.39 47.62 -35.07
C SER A 502 -2.19 47.13 -34.26
N ARG A 503 -1.81 47.94 -33.27
CA ARG A 503 -0.58 47.84 -32.48
C ARG A 503 -0.75 46.94 -31.26
#